data_AF-W0SMT7-F1
#
_entry.id   AF-W0SMT7-F1
#
_cell.length_a   1.000
_cell.length_b   1.000
_cell.length_c   1.000
_cell.angle_alpha   90.00
_cell.angle_beta   90.00
_cell.angle_gamma   90.00
#
_symmetry.space_group_name_H-M   'P 1'
#
loop_
_entity.id
_entity.type
_entity.pdbx_description
1 polymer ?
#
loop_
_entity_poly.entity_id
_entity_poly.type
_entity_poly.pdbx_seq_one_letter_code
_entity_poly.pdbx_strand_id
1 'polypeptide(L)'
;MHAGRDFDVRSNGGRGKLDYLIFLDSRGVSGGFEGSLADKLTGWISGAGGYYLSLCRPLELTTWATLINFITLNRLNPAQIVTNMGFVDFTPKKQSILEDAIRQVEFLVGKGVAKSYALQHIVSSRGDEIPLYSMAYDGTYRQCIESTVVRQPTVVINSPLVDPGIRVERLRPSSFFFALTESNEFNRSINGAQVVDLPDFDESLTYDAVHYTSRGNEVIFDMVKGYL
;
A
#
# COMPACT_ATOMS: atom_id res chain seq x y z
N MET A 1 13.64 -14.92 -0.44
CA MET A 1 14.08 -13.72 -1.19
C MET A 1 13.04 -13.47 -2.29
N HIS A 2 12.09 -12.55 -2.11
CA HIS A 2 10.97 -12.33 -3.04
C HIS A 2 11.47 -11.63 -4.33
N ALA A 3 11.45 -12.37 -5.44
CA ALA A 3 12.13 -12.05 -6.70
C ALA A 3 11.36 -11.07 -7.61
N GLY A 4 10.87 -9.94 -7.09
CA GLY A 4 10.18 -8.94 -7.90
C GLY A 4 8.88 -9.43 -8.58
N ARG A 5 8.29 -10.51 -8.07
CA ARG A 5 7.06 -11.14 -8.61
C ARG A 5 5.76 -10.45 -8.19
N ASP A 6 5.86 -9.36 -7.43
CA ASP A 6 4.68 -8.68 -6.88
C ASP A 6 4.18 -7.55 -7.79
N PHE A 7 4.91 -7.25 -8.86
CA PHE A 7 4.40 -6.38 -9.94
C PHE A 7 3.40 -7.17 -10.79
N ASP A 8 2.16 -6.71 -10.84
CA ASP A 8 1.12 -7.30 -11.68
C ASP A 8 0.19 -6.20 -12.20
N VAL A 9 -0.22 -6.31 -13.47
CA VAL A 9 -1.18 -5.41 -14.12
C VAL A 9 -2.23 -6.24 -14.83
N ARG A 10 -3.50 -5.99 -14.53
CA ARG A 10 -4.64 -6.69 -15.15
C ARG A 10 -5.81 -5.78 -15.40
N SER A 11 -6.57 -6.09 -16.44
CA SER A 11 -7.85 -5.44 -16.71
C SER A 11 -8.78 -6.43 -17.41
N ASN A 12 -10.09 -6.29 -17.15
CA ASN A 12 -11.15 -6.97 -17.89
C ASN A 12 -11.99 -5.99 -18.74
N GLY A 13 -11.59 -4.72 -18.82
CA GLY A 13 -12.32 -3.65 -19.52
C GLY A 13 -11.67 -3.20 -20.82
N GLY A 14 -12.51 -2.79 -21.78
CA GLY A 14 -12.09 -2.10 -23.01
C GLY A 14 -11.97 -0.58 -22.84
N ARG A 15 -12.12 0.20 -23.93
CA ARG A 15 -12.14 1.69 -23.93
C ARG A 15 -13.39 2.32 -23.26
N GLY A 16 -13.90 1.71 -22.20
CA GLY A 16 -15.10 2.12 -21.46
C GLY A 16 -14.79 2.89 -20.17
N LYS A 17 -15.85 3.23 -19.42
CA LYS A 17 -15.74 3.78 -18.07
C LYS A 17 -15.19 2.71 -17.13
N LEU A 18 -14.17 3.05 -16.37
CA LEU A 18 -13.56 2.18 -15.38
C LEU A 18 -14.44 2.17 -14.13
N ASP A 19 -14.95 1.03 -13.69
CA ASP A 19 -15.73 0.97 -12.46
C ASP A 19 -14.79 0.96 -11.25
N TYR A 20 -13.76 0.12 -11.27
CA TYR A 20 -12.82 -0.04 -10.15
C TYR A 20 -11.36 0.14 -10.57
N LEU A 21 -10.62 0.98 -9.83
CA LEU A 21 -9.16 0.96 -9.84
C LEU A 21 -8.68 0.25 -8.56
N ILE A 22 -8.13 -0.94 -8.70
CA ILE A 22 -7.44 -1.65 -7.61
C ILE A 22 -5.96 -1.27 -7.67
N PHE A 23 -5.45 -0.59 -6.66
CA PHE A 23 -4.07 -0.11 -6.64
C PHE A 23 -3.40 -0.47 -5.33
N LEU A 24 -2.53 -1.48 -5.36
CA LEU A 24 -1.96 -2.08 -4.16
C LEU A 24 -0.42 -2.06 -4.21
N ASP A 25 0.22 -2.05 -3.05
CA ASP A 25 1.65 -2.32 -2.96
C ASP A 25 1.94 -3.84 -3.08
N SER A 26 3.13 -4.29 -2.67
CA SER A 26 3.54 -5.70 -2.77
C SER A 26 2.62 -6.67 -2.05
N ARG A 27 1.84 -6.21 -1.07
CA ARG A 27 0.94 -7.02 -0.26
C ARG A 27 -0.30 -7.46 -1.03
N GLY A 28 -0.65 -6.76 -2.11
CA GLY A 28 -1.75 -7.14 -2.99
C GLY A 28 -1.56 -8.49 -3.69
N VAL A 29 -0.30 -8.86 -3.98
CA VAL A 29 0.07 -10.09 -4.70
C VAL A 29 0.75 -11.09 -3.76
N SER A 30 1.67 -10.66 -2.90
CA SER A 30 2.34 -11.52 -1.92
C SER A 30 3.01 -12.79 -2.51
N GLY A 31 3.75 -12.64 -3.62
CA GLY A 31 4.55 -13.72 -4.24
C GLY A 31 3.96 -14.41 -5.47
N GLY A 32 2.66 -14.26 -5.74
CA GLY A 32 2.01 -14.74 -6.96
C GLY A 32 0.55 -14.29 -7.05
N PHE A 33 0.03 -14.08 -8.26
CA PHE A 33 -1.31 -13.53 -8.44
C PHE A 33 -2.41 -14.49 -7.94
N GLU A 34 -2.36 -15.75 -8.33
CA GLU A 34 -3.40 -16.74 -7.99
C GLU A 34 -3.56 -16.90 -6.47
N GLY A 35 -4.79 -16.71 -5.97
CA GLY A 35 -5.12 -16.75 -4.55
C GLY A 35 -4.71 -15.51 -3.74
N SER A 36 -4.12 -14.51 -4.37
CA SER A 36 -3.77 -13.23 -3.74
C SER A 36 -5.01 -12.37 -3.45
N LEU A 37 -4.81 -11.28 -2.68
CA LEU A 37 -5.87 -10.29 -2.47
C LEU A 37 -6.30 -9.67 -3.81
N ALA A 38 -5.36 -9.33 -4.69
CA ALA A 38 -5.67 -8.77 -6.01
C ALA A 38 -6.53 -9.71 -6.87
N ASP A 39 -6.20 -11.00 -6.87
CA ASP A 39 -6.99 -12.03 -7.56
C ASP A 39 -8.41 -12.15 -7.01
N LYS A 40 -8.55 -12.24 -5.68
CA LYS A 40 -9.87 -12.29 -5.04
C LYS A 40 -10.74 -11.06 -5.35
N LEU A 41 -10.16 -9.85 -5.28
CA LEU A 41 -10.87 -8.60 -5.59
C LEU A 41 -11.30 -8.55 -7.07
N THR A 42 -10.39 -8.87 -7.99
CA THR A 42 -10.68 -8.84 -9.43
C THR A 42 -11.69 -9.91 -9.84
N GLY A 43 -11.59 -11.11 -9.27
CA GLY A 43 -12.55 -12.19 -9.46
C GLY A 43 -13.96 -11.81 -8.98
N TRP A 44 -14.07 -11.18 -7.81
CA TRP A 44 -15.34 -10.68 -7.27
C TRP A 44 -15.99 -9.63 -8.17
N ILE A 45 -15.23 -8.59 -8.54
CA ILE A 45 -15.72 -7.50 -9.40
C ILE A 45 -16.14 -8.04 -10.76
N SER A 46 -15.32 -8.89 -11.39
CA SER A 46 -15.62 -9.48 -12.68
C SER A 46 -16.84 -10.41 -12.61
N GLY A 47 -16.99 -11.18 -11.52
CA GLY A 47 -18.15 -12.05 -11.29
C GLY A 47 -19.45 -11.27 -11.12
N ALA A 48 -19.38 -10.04 -10.61
CA ALA A 48 -20.50 -9.09 -10.55
C ALA A 48 -20.72 -8.30 -11.86
N GLY A 49 -19.90 -8.53 -12.89
CA GLY A 49 -19.97 -7.84 -14.19
C GLY A 49 -19.32 -6.46 -14.24
N GLY A 50 -18.53 -6.08 -13.22
CA GLY A 50 -17.83 -4.81 -13.17
C GLY A 50 -16.51 -4.78 -13.95
N TYR A 51 -16.13 -3.60 -14.45
CA TYR A 51 -14.86 -3.37 -15.13
C TYR A 51 -13.78 -2.85 -14.19
N TYR A 52 -12.60 -3.48 -14.21
CA TYR A 52 -11.49 -3.09 -13.37
C TYR A 52 -10.17 -2.87 -14.13
N LEU A 53 -9.29 -2.12 -13.46
CA LEU A 53 -7.87 -2.04 -13.70
C LEU A 53 -7.21 -2.33 -12.35
N SER A 54 -6.44 -3.41 -12.30
CA SER A 54 -5.67 -3.80 -11.12
C SER A 54 -4.20 -3.55 -11.41
N LEU A 55 -3.54 -2.83 -10.50
CA LEU A 55 -2.13 -2.55 -10.54
C LEU A 55 -1.53 -2.80 -9.15
N CYS A 56 -0.60 -3.75 -9.09
CA CYS A 56 0.13 -4.07 -7.88
C CYS A 56 1.60 -3.71 -8.04
N ARG A 57 2.17 -3.03 -7.04
CA ARG A 57 3.59 -2.64 -6.93
C ARG A 57 4.21 -2.11 -8.25
N PRO A 58 3.64 -1.07 -8.88
CA PRO A 58 4.19 -0.51 -10.13
C PRO A 58 5.60 0.08 -9.98
N LEU A 59 5.98 0.44 -8.75
CA LEU A 59 7.32 0.90 -8.38
C LEU A 59 7.78 0.20 -7.11
N GLU A 60 9.10 0.20 -6.86
CA GLU A 60 9.68 -0.37 -5.64
C GLU A 60 9.02 0.20 -4.38
N LEU A 61 8.84 1.53 -4.34
CA LEU A 61 7.97 2.19 -3.37
C LEU A 61 6.69 2.63 -4.05
N THR A 62 5.64 1.88 -3.76
CA THR A 62 4.28 2.22 -4.13
C THR A 62 3.62 2.89 -2.93
N THR A 63 3.42 4.20 -3.03
CA THR A 63 2.88 5.09 -1.99
C THR A 63 1.64 5.84 -2.47
N TRP A 64 1.03 6.64 -1.59
CA TRP A 64 -0.04 7.58 -2.00
C TRP A 64 0.38 8.45 -3.19
N ALA A 65 1.61 8.95 -3.20
CA ALA A 65 2.14 9.72 -4.32
C ALA A 65 2.15 8.92 -5.64
N THR A 66 2.48 7.63 -5.59
CA THR A 66 2.46 6.76 -6.77
C THR A 66 1.06 6.63 -7.34
N LEU A 67 0.06 6.39 -6.49
CA LEU A 67 -1.35 6.28 -6.89
C LEU A 67 -1.85 7.57 -7.55
N ILE A 68 -1.65 8.71 -6.90
CA ILE A 68 -2.16 10.00 -7.39
C ILE A 68 -1.49 10.39 -8.71
N ASN A 69 -0.17 10.17 -8.82
CA ASN A 69 0.56 10.37 -10.08
C ASN A 69 0.02 9.47 -11.19
N PHE A 70 -0.22 8.19 -10.89
CA PHE A 70 -0.73 7.24 -11.87
C PHE A 70 -2.10 7.67 -12.42
N ILE A 71 -3.03 8.05 -11.53
CA ILE A 71 -4.36 8.55 -11.94
C ILE A 71 -4.23 9.81 -12.80
N THR A 72 -3.43 10.77 -12.34
CA THR A 72 -3.30 12.08 -12.98
C THR A 72 -2.67 11.99 -14.37
N LEU A 73 -1.55 11.26 -14.48
CA LEU A 73 -0.80 11.13 -15.74
C LEU A 73 -1.59 10.37 -16.80
N ASN A 74 -2.35 9.35 -16.38
CA ASN A 74 -3.15 8.54 -17.29
C ASN A 74 -4.58 9.07 -17.48
N ARG A 75 -4.93 10.19 -16.82
CA ARG A 75 -6.26 10.81 -16.85
C ARG A 75 -7.37 9.81 -16.55
N LEU A 76 -7.15 8.96 -15.54
CA LEU A 76 -8.12 7.97 -15.12
C LEU A 76 -9.21 8.61 -14.27
N ASN A 77 -10.43 8.11 -14.40
CA ASN A 77 -11.58 8.53 -13.61
C ASN A 77 -12.43 7.29 -13.29
N PRO A 78 -11.94 6.40 -12.39
CA PRO A 78 -12.70 5.22 -11.98
C PRO A 78 -14.03 5.62 -11.33
N ALA A 79 -14.95 4.69 -11.07
CA ALA A 79 -16.08 4.97 -10.18
C ALA A 79 -15.66 4.83 -8.72
N GLN A 80 -14.77 3.90 -8.42
CA GLN A 80 -14.21 3.66 -7.09
C GLN A 80 -12.72 3.28 -7.16
N ILE A 81 -11.95 3.70 -6.16
CA ILE A 81 -10.57 3.25 -5.93
C ILE A 81 -10.57 2.27 -4.75
N VAL A 82 -9.81 1.19 -4.86
CA VAL A 82 -9.53 0.26 -3.76
C VAL A 82 -8.01 0.20 -3.59
N THR A 83 -7.51 0.55 -2.42
CA THR A 83 -6.07 0.68 -2.20
C THR A 83 -5.62 0.31 -0.80
N ASN A 84 -4.34 -0.02 -0.61
CA ASN A 84 -3.69 -0.20 0.68
C ASN A 84 -2.55 0.81 0.92
N MET A 85 -2.60 1.95 0.23
CA MET A 85 -1.63 3.03 0.39
C MET A 85 -1.64 3.59 1.82
N GLY A 86 -0.54 4.21 2.22
CA GLY A 86 -0.33 4.68 3.59
C GLY A 86 0.84 3.95 4.22
N PHE A 87 0.80 2.64 4.39
CA PHE A 87 1.86 1.91 5.09
C PHE A 87 3.27 2.17 4.54
N VAL A 88 3.43 2.09 3.22
CA VAL A 88 4.72 2.30 2.57
C VAL A 88 5.20 3.75 2.74
N ASP A 89 4.33 4.73 2.99
CA ASP A 89 4.75 6.11 3.28
C ASP A 89 5.52 6.21 4.63
N PHE A 90 5.17 5.38 5.63
CA PHE A 90 5.73 5.46 7.00
C PHE A 90 6.84 4.45 7.28
N THR A 91 7.02 3.45 6.41
CA THR A 91 8.02 2.39 6.66
C THR A 91 9.47 2.89 6.60
N PRO A 92 10.38 2.39 7.47
CA PRO A 92 11.81 2.67 7.40
C PRO A 92 12.48 2.07 6.16
N LYS A 93 13.39 2.82 5.51
CA LYS A 93 14.04 2.40 4.25
C LYS A 93 15.47 2.88 4.12
N LYS A 94 16.21 2.30 3.17
CA LYS A 94 17.51 2.85 2.74
C LYS A 94 17.31 4.19 2.05
N GLN A 95 18.25 5.11 2.24
CA GLN A 95 18.17 6.48 1.70
C GLN A 95 17.89 6.52 0.19
N SER A 96 18.62 5.73 -0.61
CA SER A 96 18.47 5.73 -2.07
C SER A 96 17.05 5.38 -2.53
N ILE A 97 16.35 4.52 -1.79
CA ILE A 97 14.97 4.11 -2.09
C ILE A 97 14.00 5.24 -1.72
N LEU A 98 14.29 5.97 -0.64
CA LEU A 98 13.46 7.07 -0.16
C LEU A 98 13.52 8.30 -1.10
N GLU A 99 14.67 8.55 -1.72
CA GLU A 99 14.86 9.66 -2.68
C GLU A 99 13.89 9.58 -3.86
N ASP A 100 13.61 8.38 -4.36
CA ASP A 100 12.63 8.19 -5.43
C ASP A 100 11.19 8.46 -4.97
N ALA A 101 10.82 8.09 -3.75
CA ALA A 101 9.52 8.44 -3.18
C ALA A 101 9.38 9.96 -2.94
N ILE A 102 10.45 10.62 -2.50
CA ILE A 102 10.47 12.09 -2.36
C ILE A 102 10.19 12.73 -3.72
N ARG A 103 10.87 12.31 -4.79
CA ARG A 103 10.64 12.85 -6.15
C ARG A 103 9.20 12.67 -6.63
N GLN A 104 8.55 11.56 -6.28
CA GLN A 104 7.13 11.34 -6.60
C GLN A 104 6.23 12.35 -5.90
N VAL A 105 6.51 12.69 -4.64
CA VAL A 105 5.78 13.72 -3.88
C VAL A 105 6.08 15.10 -4.45
N GLU A 106 7.34 15.39 -4.76
CA GLU A 106 7.74 16.69 -5.34
C GLU A 106 7.08 16.96 -6.69
N PHE A 107 6.87 15.91 -7.49
CA PHE A 107 6.12 16.03 -8.74
C PHE A 107 4.66 16.43 -8.52
N LEU A 108 4.05 15.97 -7.42
CA LEU A 108 2.64 16.25 -7.09
C LEU A 108 2.44 17.64 -6.46
N VAL A 109 3.24 17.96 -5.45
CA VAL A 109 2.98 19.10 -4.55
C VAL A 109 4.15 20.08 -4.44
N GLY A 110 5.23 19.85 -5.19
CA GLY A 110 6.39 20.72 -5.23
C GLY A 110 7.51 20.34 -4.26
N LYS A 111 8.66 20.98 -4.46
CA LYS A 111 9.90 20.69 -3.72
C LYS A 111 9.80 21.04 -2.24
N GLY A 112 10.45 20.23 -1.40
CA GLY A 112 10.61 20.50 0.03
C GLY A 112 9.41 20.11 0.91
N VAL A 113 8.31 19.63 0.32
CA VAL A 113 7.14 19.11 1.05
C VAL A 113 7.45 17.79 1.76
N ALA A 114 8.21 16.92 1.09
CA ALA A 114 8.72 15.68 1.66
C ALA A 114 10.21 15.82 1.99
N LYS A 115 10.62 15.37 3.19
CA LYS A 115 12.02 15.40 3.64
C LYS A 115 12.40 14.08 4.27
N SER A 116 13.58 13.57 3.91
CA SER A 116 14.19 12.42 4.56
C SER A 116 14.77 12.79 5.92
N TYR A 117 14.64 11.92 6.92
CA TYR A 117 15.36 12.01 8.17
C TYR A 117 15.89 10.63 8.60
N ALA A 118 17.02 10.62 9.31
CA ALA A 118 17.59 9.40 9.86
C ALA A 118 16.68 8.89 11.00
N LEU A 119 16.34 7.61 10.97
CA LEU A 119 15.40 7.02 11.92
C LEU A 119 16.12 6.08 12.89
N GLN A 120 16.87 5.11 12.37
CA GLN A 120 17.58 4.12 13.19
C GLN A 120 18.64 3.37 12.39
N HIS A 121 19.46 2.59 13.07
CA HIS A 121 20.40 1.66 12.46
C HIS A 121 19.96 0.21 12.72
N ILE A 122 20.19 -0.68 11.77
CA ILE A 122 20.01 -2.13 11.95
C ILE A 122 21.29 -2.87 11.59
N VAL A 123 21.46 -4.06 12.14
CA VAL A 123 22.58 -4.95 11.78
C VAL A 123 22.07 -6.00 10.80
N SER A 124 22.74 -6.14 9.67
CA SER A 124 22.43 -7.14 8.64
C SER A 124 22.79 -8.55 9.12
N SER A 125 22.32 -9.58 8.43
CA SER A 125 22.75 -10.97 8.71
C SER A 125 24.25 -11.21 8.51
N ARG A 126 24.96 -10.28 7.86
CA ARG A 126 26.41 -10.31 7.65
C ARG A 126 27.17 -9.48 8.70
N GLY A 127 26.47 -8.83 9.63
CA GLY A 127 27.07 -7.94 10.63
C GLY A 127 27.21 -6.48 10.17
N ASP A 128 26.78 -6.13 8.96
CA ASP A 128 26.89 -4.76 8.45
C ASP A 128 25.88 -3.84 9.13
N GLU A 129 26.31 -2.65 9.51
CA GLU A 129 25.42 -1.60 9.99
C GLU A 129 24.72 -0.92 8.80
N ILE A 130 23.39 -0.91 8.81
CA ILE A 130 22.57 -0.35 7.75
C ILE A 130 21.74 0.80 8.34
N PRO A 131 21.98 2.05 7.91
CA PRO A 131 21.14 3.17 8.32
C PRO A 131 19.78 3.09 7.62
N LEU A 132 18.72 3.27 8.40
CA LEU A 132 17.35 3.38 7.94
C LEU A 132 16.85 4.81 8.15
N TYR A 133 16.10 5.28 7.16
CA TYR A 133 15.54 6.61 7.07
C TYR A 133 14.03 6.51 6.98
N SER A 134 13.36 7.59 7.35
CA SER A 134 11.93 7.77 7.09
C SER A 134 11.70 9.13 6.43
N MET A 135 10.44 9.38 6.06
CA MET A 135 10.01 10.57 5.36
C MET A 135 9.05 11.34 6.24
N ALA A 136 9.31 12.64 6.39
CA ALA A 136 8.37 13.58 6.98
C ALA A 136 7.71 14.37 5.87
N TYR A 137 6.42 14.63 6.02
CA TYR A 137 5.61 15.39 5.08
C TYR A 137 5.02 16.60 5.79
N ASP A 138 4.92 17.74 5.11
CA ASP A 138 4.07 18.82 5.57
C ASP A 138 2.58 18.57 5.22
N GLY A 139 1.70 19.45 5.70
CA GLY A 139 0.25 19.32 5.50
C GLY A 139 -0.22 19.38 4.05
N THR A 140 0.59 19.88 3.12
CA THR A 140 0.26 19.99 1.68
C THR A 140 0.08 18.61 1.06
N TYR A 141 0.93 17.65 1.43
CA TYR A 141 0.82 16.28 0.92
C TYR A 141 -0.49 15.63 1.35
N ARG A 142 -0.86 15.80 2.63
CA ARG A 142 -2.15 15.34 3.16
C ARG A 142 -3.33 15.97 2.44
N GLN A 143 -3.31 17.28 2.23
CA GLN A 143 -4.37 17.97 1.49
C GLN A 143 -4.52 17.46 0.05
N CYS A 144 -3.42 17.09 -0.60
CA CYS A 144 -3.45 16.48 -1.94
C CYS A 144 -4.14 15.11 -1.93
N ILE A 145 -3.83 14.26 -0.94
CA ILE A 145 -4.47 12.95 -0.76
C ILE A 145 -5.97 13.13 -0.51
N GLU A 146 -6.36 13.97 0.47
CA GLU A 146 -7.76 14.23 0.80
C GLU A 146 -8.53 14.81 -0.41
N SER A 147 -7.91 15.72 -1.17
CA SER A 147 -8.53 16.28 -2.38
C SER A 147 -8.80 15.22 -3.44
N THR A 148 -7.95 14.20 -3.54
CA THR A 148 -8.14 13.08 -4.47
C THR A 148 -9.28 12.18 -3.98
N VAL A 149 -9.25 11.80 -2.71
CA VAL A 149 -10.21 10.87 -2.11
C VAL A 149 -11.62 11.48 -1.99
N VAL A 150 -11.76 12.79 -1.77
CA VAL A 150 -13.06 13.47 -1.76
C VAL A 150 -13.70 13.50 -3.15
N ARG A 151 -12.88 13.60 -4.21
CA ARG A 151 -13.37 13.64 -5.60
C ARG A 151 -13.73 12.26 -6.13
N GLN A 152 -13.11 11.22 -5.58
CA GLN A 152 -13.18 9.87 -6.08
C GLN A 152 -13.45 8.90 -4.91
N PRO A 153 -14.63 8.26 -4.84
CA PRO A 153 -14.91 7.26 -3.81
C PRO A 153 -13.75 6.29 -3.65
N THR A 154 -13.16 6.24 -2.45
CA THR A 154 -11.93 5.47 -2.20
C THR A 154 -12.11 4.60 -0.96
N VAL A 155 -11.85 3.31 -1.12
CA VAL A 155 -11.73 2.33 -0.04
C VAL A 155 -10.25 2.14 0.26
N VAL A 156 -9.84 2.43 1.49
CA VAL A 156 -8.47 2.27 1.98
C VAL A 156 -8.41 1.09 2.94
N ILE A 157 -7.62 0.08 2.59
CA ILE A 157 -7.38 -1.11 3.39
C ILE A 157 -6.20 -0.79 4.31
N ASN A 158 -6.48 -0.66 5.60
CA ASN A 158 -5.43 -0.50 6.59
C ASN A 158 -4.60 -1.77 6.73
N SER A 159 -3.38 -1.62 7.23
CA SER A 159 -2.50 -2.76 7.48
C SER A 159 -3.01 -3.51 8.72
N PRO A 160 -3.03 -4.84 8.75
CA PRO A 160 -3.27 -5.54 10.00
C PRO A 160 -2.12 -5.23 10.96
N LEU A 161 -2.44 -5.02 12.24
CA LEU A 161 -1.39 -4.90 13.25
C LEU A 161 -0.78 -6.29 13.50
N VAL A 162 0.47 -6.31 13.90
CA VAL A 162 1.21 -7.55 14.17
C VAL A 162 1.98 -7.36 15.46
N ASP A 163 1.94 -8.37 16.34
CA ASP A 163 2.67 -8.35 17.60
C ASP A 163 4.19 -8.27 17.35
N PRO A 164 4.94 -7.38 18.01
CA PRO A 164 6.40 -7.30 17.86
C PRO A 164 7.17 -8.58 18.19
N GLY A 165 6.58 -9.48 18.98
CA GLY A 165 7.08 -10.80 19.32
C GLY A 165 6.75 -11.90 18.31
N ILE A 166 6.16 -11.56 17.15
CA ILE A 166 5.83 -12.53 16.09
C ILE A 166 7.05 -13.35 15.65
N ARG A 167 6.86 -14.65 15.48
CA ARG A 167 7.92 -15.60 15.10
C ARG A 167 7.96 -15.81 13.58
N VAL A 168 8.51 -14.83 12.87
CA VAL A 168 8.78 -14.92 11.43
C VAL A 168 10.28 -15.10 11.14
N GLU A 169 10.61 -15.69 10.00
CA GLU A 169 12.01 -15.91 9.58
C GLU A 169 12.82 -14.60 9.50
N ARG A 170 12.18 -13.54 8.99
CA ARG A 170 12.80 -12.23 8.84
C ARG A 170 12.39 -11.30 9.98
N LEU A 171 13.32 -11.05 10.89
CA LEU A 171 13.14 -10.05 11.94
C LEU A 171 12.84 -8.66 11.36
N ARG A 172 11.91 -7.96 11.99
CA ARG A 172 11.52 -6.59 11.65
C ARG A 172 12.08 -5.62 12.70
N PRO A 173 12.54 -4.43 12.29
CA PRO A 173 12.95 -3.41 13.25
C PRO A 173 11.76 -2.94 14.08
N SER A 174 11.96 -2.45 15.31
CA SER A 174 10.88 -1.93 16.15
C SER A 174 10.07 -0.81 15.46
N SER A 175 10.73 0.06 14.71
CA SER A 175 10.08 1.12 13.91
C SER A 175 9.12 0.60 12.84
N PHE A 176 9.25 -0.65 12.40
CA PHE A 176 8.28 -1.27 11.48
C PHE A 176 6.89 -1.37 12.10
N PHE A 177 6.81 -1.83 13.35
CA PHE A 177 5.55 -2.00 14.06
C PHE A 177 4.90 -0.66 14.39
N PHE A 178 5.72 0.34 14.73
CA PHE A 178 5.26 1.71 14.88
C PHE A 178 4.65 2.26 13.58
N ALA A 179 5.29 2.01 12.44
CA ALA A 179 4.78 2.42 11.13
C ALA A 179 3.42 1.78 10.78
N LEU A 180 3.14 0.54 11.22
CA LEU A 180 1.81 -0.07 11.06
C LEU A 180 0.75 0.79 11.76
N THR A 181 0.97 1.14 13.03
CA THR A 181 0.04 1.95 13.80
C THR A 181 -0.09 3.36 13.22
N GLU A 182 1.03 4.06 12.99
CA GLU A 182 0.99 5.43 12.47
C GLU A 182 0.30 5.54 11.11
N SER A 183 0.59 4.61 10.20
CA SER A 183 -0.03 4.64 8.87
C SER A 183 -1.53 4.37 8.92
N ASN A 184 -1.98 3.49 9.82
CA ASN A 184 -3.40 3.23 10.02
C ASN A 184 -4.12 4.45 10.60
N GLU A 185 -3.53 5.12 11.60
CA GLU A 185 -4.09 6.37 12.15
C GLU A 185 -4.11 7.49 11.12
N PHE A 186 -3.04 7.61 10.31
CA PHE A 186 -3.01 8.56 9.21
C PHE A 186 -4.18 8.32 8.26
N ASN A 187 -4.37 7.09 7.80
CA ASN A 187 -5.45 6.73 6.88
C ASN A 187 -6.84 6.98 7.48
N ARG A 188 -7.09 6.63 8.75
CA ARG A 188 -8.35 6.94 9.45
C ARG A 188 -8.64 8.44 9.51
N SER A 189 -7.58 9.25 9.56
CA SER A 189 -7.72 10.70 9.61
C SER A 189 -8.01 11.34 8.24
N ILE A 190 -7.90 10.61 7.12
CA ILE A 190 -8.16 11.15 5.77
C ILE A 190 -9.67 11.36 5.60
N ASN A 191 -10.07 12.62 5.45
CA ASN A 191 -11.46 12.96 5.18
C ASN A 191 -11.92 12.44 3.81
N GLY A 192 -13.07 11.78 3.77
CA GLY A 192 -13.70 11.26 2.55
C GLY A 192 -13.35 9.82 2.18
N ALA A 193 -12.37 9.21 2.86
CA ALA A 193 -12.02 7.80 2.66
C ALA A 193 -12.99 6.88 3.41
N GLN A 194 -13.34 5.75 2.80
CA GLN A 194 -13.86 4.60 3.54
C GLN A 194 -12.68 3.74 3.98
N VAL A 195 -12.40 3.68 5.27
CA VAL A 195 -11.25 2.93 5.79
C VAL A 195 -11.73 1.58 6.33
N VAL A 196 -11.07 0.52 5.88
CA VAL A 196 -11.30 -0.86 6.35
C VAL A 196 -10.18 -1.20 7.32
N ASP A 197 -10.50 -1.23 8.60
CA ASP A 197 -9.61 -1.71 9.65
C ASP A 197 -9.65 -3.23 9.74
N LEU A 198 -8.47 -3.83 9.76
CA LEU A 198 -8.30 -5.28 9.83
C LEU A 198 -8.04 -5.73 11.27
N PRO A 199 -8.39 -6.97 11.63
CA PRO A 199 -7.94 -7.57 12.88
C PRO A 199 -6.42 -7.74 12.89
N ASP A 200 -5.88 -7.94 14.07
CA ASP A 200 -4.47 -8.26 14.27
C ASP A 200 -4.12 -9.60 13.61
N PHE A 201 -2.93 -9.70 13.04
CA PHE A 201 -2.43 -10.88 12.33
C PHE A 201 -1.35 -11.60 13.15
N ASP A 202 -1.46 -12.93 13.18
CA ASP A 202 -0.46 -13.86 13.70
C ASP A 202 0.30 -14.57 12.57
N GLU A 203 1.20 -15.50 12.91
CA GLU A 203 2.01 -16.26 11.95
C GLU A 203 1.17 -17.11 10.97
N SER A 204 -0.12 -17.35 11.25
CA SER A 204 -0.99 -18.10 10.33
C SER A 204 -1.53 -17.24 9.19
N LEU A 205 -1.52 -15.91 9.35
CA LEU A 205 -2.09 -14.94 8.40
C LEU A 205 -1.04 -14.14 7.63
N THR A 206 0.22 -14.15 8.07
CA THR A 206 1.34 -13.49 7.37
C THR A 206 2.58 -14.36 7.31
N TYR A 207 3.31 -14.29 6.18
CA TYR A 207 4.58 -14.99 6.02
C TYR A 207 5.74 -14.30 6.77
N ASP A 208 5.72 -12.96 6.78
CA ASP A 208 6.87 -12.16 7.21
C ASP A 208 6.48 -10.84 7.91
N ALA A 209 5.24 -10.75 8.43
CA ALA A 209 4.60 -9.53 8.94
C ALA A 209 4.30 -8.44 7.89
N VAL A 210 4.60 -8.69 6.61
CA VAL A 210 4.26 -7.77 5.49
C VAL A 210 3.32 -8.47 4.52
N HIS A 211 3.75 -9.62 3.98
CA HIS A 211 3.03 -10.38 2.96
C HIS A 211 2.08 -11.39 3.59
N TYR A 212 0.93 -11.57 2.97
CA TYR A 212 -0.17 -12.35 3.55
C TYR A 212 -0.16 -13.78 3.05
N THR A 213 -0.50 -14.72 3.93
CA THR A 213 -0.81 -16.10 3.53
C THR A 213 -2.10 -16.12 2.71
N SER A 214 -2.41 -17.24 2.05
CA SER A 214 -3.70 -17.41 1.37
C SER A 214 -4.88 -17.17 2.31
N ARG A 215 -4.77 -17.61 3.57
CA ARG A 215 -5.76 -17.36 4.61
C ARG A 215 -5.82 -15.88 5.02
N GLY A 216 -4.66 -15.22 5.15
CA GLY A 216 -4.60 -13.77 5.38
C GLY A 216 -5.30 -12.98 4.27
N ASN A 217 -5.03 -13.29 3.00
CA ASN A 217 -5.71 -12.66 1.86
C ASN A 217 -7.23 -12.86 1.90
N GLU A 218 -7.69 -14.03 2.34
CA GLU A 218 -9.11 -14.35 2.44
C GLU A 218 -9.81 -13.54 3.55
N VAL A 219 -9.20 -13.43 4.72
CA VAL A 219 -9.69 -12.57 5.81
C VAL A 219 -9.83 -11.12 5.35
N ILE A 220 -8.82 -10.58 4.67
CA ILE A 220 -8.85 -9.20 4.15
C ILE A 220 -9.96 -9.05 3.12
N PHE A 221 -10.02 -9.96 2.16
CA PHE A 221 -11.04 -9.93 1.11
C PHE A 221 -12.46 -9.97 1.68
N ASP A 222 -12.72 -10.82 2.67
CA ASP A 222 -14.04 -10.93 3.29
C ASP A 222 -14.52 -9.65 3.96
N MET A 223 -13.60 -8.84 4.49
CA MET A 223 -13.91 -7.53 5.06
C MET A 223 -14.08 -6.46 3.97
N VAL A 224 -13.23 -6.48 2.95
CA VAL A 224 -13.22 -5.45 1.89
C VAL A 224 -14.39 -5.61 0.93
N LYS A 225 -14.83 -6.83 0.62
CA LYS A 225 -15.89 -7.08 -0.37
C LYS A 225 -17.23 -6.41 -0.05
N GLY A 226 -17.50 -6.08 1.22
CA GLY A 226 -18.71 -5.36 1.63
C GLY A 226 -18.73 -3.89 1.19
N TYR A 227 -17.61 -3.37 0.69
CA TYR A 227 -17.45 -1.99 0.23
C TYR A 227 -17.38 -1.87 -1.30
N LEU A 228 -17.44 -3.00 -2.02
CA LEU A 228 -17.35 -3.10 -3.47
C LEU A 228 -18.72 -3.33 -4.10
#